data_AF-N2ATV2-F1
#
_entry.id   AF-N2ATV2-F1
#
_cell.length_a   1.000
_cell.length_b   1.000
_cell.length_c   1.000
_cell.angle_alpha   90.00
_cell.angle_beta   90.00
_cell.angle_gamma   90.00
#
_symmetry.space_group_name_H-M   'P 1'
#
loop_
_entity.id
_entity.type
_entity.pdbx_description
1 polymer ?
#
loop_
_entity_poly.entity_id
_entity_poly.type
_entity_poly.pdbx_seq_one_letter_code
_entity_poly.pdbx_strand_id
1 'polypeptide(L)'
;MNILAYGRRMLFCFGLLCMTAAGCGDRKASAAEFCHLVMEEGEGFVVEHPAQTVKRGGDAVFTLYLEDGYEWDEDASSRHASYLVRYENDKKLNVKIKNVQYSEALRAYVKQCDRIITYYANGGIRLDGGQAQAGVEAAAVSPDHRLRPNTSIGTELFAKEGFVLTGWNTKPDGSGMDVGLGSRVDFQEGMALYAQWVPWTDPNCFSYTKEREFCVITGYRGKEQTICIPAFLDGYPVRRIAAHAFEKAKGHTVVFPPGIYEIEKWAFRDAALRELFFYDDLIKVSDYAFEGCTQFASVHINAILEPVYSGSYFDTFQDKYDRLRMLSEKKKIVLFSGSSTRFGYDSAEIDRAFATYEVVNMGVFAYSPALPQLLLILDLMQEGDVLLDAPEFDAANRQFCSQNALDYAVFAMMESNYDTFAKLDIREFSQVFTAYTAYNALRQDMEKKSYRICACEYDEDGNPIEGPSYNAYGDYILYRPNAEEEQPVYGLAVNYTVRAFPKEQYLKPINRIFQRFLHRGVQVFVTYAPRNRYALSKESTKEERARLDAYLKENLMVPVISDLEDSLYSGVYLYGTDNHLSTEGVKLRTKKIIADLSCYIKAGGEK
;
A
#
# COMPACT_ATOMS: atom_id res chain seq x y z
N MET A 1 -38.44 23.15 6.68
CA MET A 1 -39.52 23.46 5.71
C MET A 1 -38.96 23.11 4.33
N ASN A 2 -39.41 22.13 3.57
CA ASN A 2 -40.66 21.36 3.56
C ASN A 2 -40.36 19.88 3.37
N ILE A 3 -41.02 19.07 4.22
CA ILE A 3 -41.25 17.63 4.08
C ILE A 3 -42.48 17.46 3.19
N LEU A 4 -42.42 16.57 2.19
CA LEU A 4 -43.54 15.89 1.53
C LEU A 4 -42.95 14.66 0.83
N ALA A 5 -42.90 13.51 1.51
CA ALA A 5 -43.91 12.46 1.43
C ALA A 5 -43.98 11.80 0.04
N TYR A 6 -43.23 10.71 -0.15
CA TYR A 6 -43.55 9.71 -1.15
C TYR A 6 -43.83 8.38 -0.45
N GLY A 7 -45.12 8.03 -0.46
CA GLY A 7 -45.67 6.83 0.14
C GLY A 7 -45.50 5.60 -0.74
N ARG A 8 -45.38 4.48 -0.04
CA ARG A 8 -45.60 3.10 -0.48
C ARG A 8 -46.63 2.96 -1.62
N ARG A 9 -46.22 2.28 -2.68
CA ARG A 9 -47.12 1.45 -3.50
C ARG A 9 -46.45 0.11 -3.79
N MET A 10 -46.82 -0.90 -3.00
CA MET A 10 -46.79 -2.29 -3.47
C MET A 10 -47.77 -2.40 -4.65
N LEU A 11 -47.28 -2.81 -5.82
CA LEU A 11 -48.12 -3.46 -6.82
C LEU A 11 -47.63 -4.91 -6.96
N PHE A 12 -48.34 -5.82 -6.29
CA PHE A 12 -48.35 -7.24 -6.64
C PHE A 12 -49.17 -7.41 -7.91
N CYS A 13 -48.52 -7.74 -9.03
CA CYS A 13 -49.21 -8.24 -10.22
C CYS A 13 -49.09 -9.77 -10.25
N PHE A 14 -50.09 -10.44 -9.68
CA PHE A 14 -50.39 -11.85 -9.96
C PHE A 14 -51.04 -11.95 -11.35
N GLY A 15 -50.47 -12.76 -12.23
CA GLY A 15 -51.09 -13.12 -13.50
C GLY A 15 -50.73 -14.55 -13.88
N LEU A 16 -51.64 -15.50 -13.61
CA LEU A 16 -51.51 -16.90 -14.01
C LEU A 16 -52.84 -17.41 -14.60
N LEU A 17 -52.72 -18.17 -15.69
CA LEU A 17 -53.71 -19.01 -16.42
C LEU A 17 -54.76 -18.28 -17.28
N CYS A 18 -55.11 -18.71 -18.52
CA CYS A 18 -55.21 -20.08 -19.05
C CYS A 18 -55.26 -20.15 -20.60
N MET A 19 -54.60 -21.19 -21.15
CA MET A 19 -54.91 -22.07 -22.31
C MET A 19 -55.37 -21.54 -23.68
N THR A 20 -54.65 -21.98 -24.73
CA THR A 20 -55.21 -22.80 -25.84
C THR A 20 -54.19 -23.84 -26.32
N ALA A 21 -54.62 -25.10 -26.38
CA ALA A 21 -53.89 -26.23 -26.97
C ALA A 21 -54.24 -26.41 -28.45
N ALA A 22 -53.24 -26.63 -29.31
CA ALA A 22 -53.31 -27.50 -30.49
C ALA A 22 -51.91 -27.61 -31.14
N GLY A 23 -51.40 -28.84 -31.28
CA GLY A 23 -50.23 -29.14 -32.11
C GLY A 23 -49.28 -30.17 -31.48
N CYS A 24 -49.65 -31.45 -31.55
CA CYS A 24 -48.70 -32.54 -31.40
C CYS A 24 -47.66 -32.47 -32.52
N GLY A 25 -46.44 -32.13 -32.15
CA GLY A 25 -45.24 -32.39 -32.92
C GLY A 25 -44.13 -32.62 -31.91
N ASP A 26 -43.41 -33.74 -32.05
CA ASP A 26 -42.27 -34.12 -31.21
C ASP A 26 -41.24 -32.99 -31.16
N ARG A 27 -41.41 -32.05 -30.22
CA ARG A 27 -40.34 -31.18 -29.77
C ARG A 27 -39.51 -32.04 -28.82
N LYS A 28 -38.41 -32.61 -29.35
CA LYS A 28 -37.21 -32.79 -28.54
C LYS A 28 -37.04 -31.50 -27.74
N ALA A 29 -37.24 -31.57 -26.43
CA ALA A 29 -36.97 -30.45 -25.56
C ALA A 29 -35.50 -30.07 -25.76
N SER A 30 -35.22 -29.01 -26.51
CA SER A 30 -33.91 -28.39 -26.44
C SER A 30 -33.86 -27.80 -25.04
N ALA A 31 -33.15 -28.46 -24.12
CA ALA A 31 -32.83 -27.85 -22.84
C ALA A 31 -32.30 -26.45 -23.16
N ALA A 32 -32.98 -25.41 -22.68
CA ALA A 32 -32.70 -24.04 -23.10
C ALA A 32 -31.19 -23.79 -22.95
N GLU A 33 -30.54 -23.49 -24.09
CA GLU A 33 -29.09 -23.24 -24.21
C GLU A 33 -28.69 -22.00 -23.39
N PHE A 34 -29.65 -21.17 -23.04
CA PHE A 34 -29.47 -19.94 -22.29
C PHE A 34 -30.15 -20.01 -20.92
N CYS A 35 -29.53 -19.36 -19.96
CA CYS A 35 -30.04 -19.10 -18.62
C CYS A 35 -30.35 -17.61 -18.51
N HIS A 36 -31.51 -17.29 -17.96
CA HIS A 36 -31.95 -15.93 -17.69
C HIS A 36 -31.82 -15.68 -16.19
N LEU A 37 -30.98 -14.73 -15.83
CA LEU A 37 -30.77 -14.34 -14.44
C LEU A 37 -31.38 -12.96 -14.21
N VAL A 38 -32.02 -12.81 -13.06
CA VAL A 38 -32.47 -11.51 -12.58
C VAL A 38 -31.88 -11.28 -11.19
N MET A 39 -31.07 -10.24 -11.00
CA MET A 39 -30.66 -9.80 -9.68
C MET A 39 -31.73 -8.85 -9.13
N GLU A 40 -32.34 -9.22 -8.01
CA GLU A 40 -33.30 -8.39 -7.30
C GLU A 40 -32.58 -7.19 -6.68
N GLU A 41 -33.16 -6.00 -6.85
CA GLU A 41 -32.76 -4.81 -6.09
C GLU A 41 -33.15 -4.98 -4.61
N GLY A 42 -32.34 -4.42 -3.73
CA GLY A 42 -32.53 -4.48 -2.28
C GLY A 42 -32.32 -3.13 -1.62
N GLU A 43 -32.49 -3.09 -0.31
CA GLU A 43 -32.13 -1.91 0.48
C GLU A 43 -30.61 -1.72 0.47
N GLY A 44 -30.14 -0.48 0.27
CA GLY A 44 -28.72 -0.14 0.31
C GLY A 44 -27.95 -0.32 -1.00
N PHE A 45 -28.59 -0.72 -2.10
CA PHE A 45 -27.94 -0.76 -3.43
C PHE A 45 -28.93 -0.74 -4.59
N VAL A 46 -28.44 -0.35 -5.78
CA VAL A 46 -29.14 -0.48 -7.07
C VAL A 46 -28.33 -1.32 -8.04
N VAL A 47 -28.99 -2.03 -8.96
CA VAL A 47 -28.34 -2.86 -9.98
C VAL A 47 -28.46 -2.18 -11.33
N GLU A 48 -27.34 -1.92 -12.01
CA GLU A 48 -27.33 -1.18 -13.29
C GLU A 48 -28.15 -1.88 -14.38
N HIS A 49 -27.96 -3.20 -14.48
CA HIS A 49 -28.61 -4.07 -15.46
C HIS A 49 -29.10 -5.33 -14.74
N PRO A 50 -30.31 -5.28 -14.14
CA PRO A 50 -30.79 -6.31 -13.23
C PRO A 50 -31.14 -7.63 -13.94
N ALA A 51 -31.29 -7.65 -15.26
CA ALA A 51 -31.58 -8.87 -16.02
C ALA A 51 -30.46 -9.18 -17.03
N GLN A 52 -29.96 -10.41 -17.00
CA GLN A 52 -28.94 -10.90 -17.93
C GLN A 52 -29.32 -12.25 -18.53
N THR A 53 -28.86 -12.49 -19.76
CA THR A 53 -29.01 -13.77 -20.44
C THR A 53 -27.63 -14.28 -20.82
N VAL A 54 -27.27 -15.45 -20.31
CA VAL A 54 -25.98 -16.08 -20.55
C VAL A 54 -26.18 -17.49 -21.09
N LYS A 55 -25.18 -18.05 -21.78
CA LYS A 55 -25.22 -19.47 -22.14
C LYS A 55 -25.14 -20.32 -20.89
N ARG A 56 -25.81 -21.47 -20.88
CA ARG A 56 -25.72 -22.46 -19.81
C ARG A 56 -24.25 -22.89 -19.64
N GLY A 57 -23.75 -22.82 -18.41
CA GLY A 57 -22.35 -23.02 -18.05
C GLY A 57 -21.46 -21.79 -18.21
N GLY A 58 -21.98 -20.67 -18.72
CA GLY A 58 -21.29 -19.38 -18.77
C GLY A 58 -21.44 -18.58 -17.47
N ASP A 59 -20.70 -17.49 -17.37
CA ASP A 59 -20.74 -16.56 -16.23
C ASP A 59 -21.63 -15.35 -16.54
N ALA A 60 -22.26 -14.79 -15.52
CA ALA A 60 -22.95 -13.49 -15.57
C ALA A 60 -22.28 -12.49 -14.63
N VAL A 61 -22.23 -11.21 -15.00
CA VAL A 61 -21.58 -10.17 -14.18
C VAL A 61 -22.51 -9.00 -13.98
N PHE A 62 -22.96 -8.79 -12.76
CA PHE A 62 -23.85 -7.68 -12.41
C PHE A 62 -23.08 -6.56 -11.73
N THR A 63 -23.31 -5.34 -12.19
CA THR A 63 -22.79 -4.12 -11.57
C THR A 63 -23.79 -3.60 -10.53
N LEU A 64 -23.34 -3.44 -9.29
CA LEU A 64 -24.10 -2.85 -8.20
C LEU A 64 -23.51 -1.50 -7.82
N TYR A 65 -24.39 -0.53 -7.57
CA TYR A 65 -24.05 0.74 -6.95
C TYR A 65 -24.61 0.76 -5.52
N LEU A 66 -23.73 0.84 -4.53
CA LEU A 66 -24.06 0.86 -3.12
C LEU A 66 -24.46 2.26 -2.67
N GLU A 67 -25.43 2.32 -1.77
CA GLU A 67 -25.73 3.53 -1.01
C GLU A 67 -24.62 3.80 0.03
N ASP A 68 -24.53 5.05 0.48
CA ASP A 68 -23.47 5.48 1.41
C ASP A 68 -23.55 4.71 2.73
N GLY A 69 -22.41 4.16 3.14
CA GLY A 69 -22.29 3.38 4.38
C GLY A 69 -22.67 1.90 4.25
N TYR A 70 -23.05 1.43 3.06
CA TYR A 70 -23.26 0.01 2.80
C TYR A 70 -22.04 -0.67 2.19
N GLU A 71 -21.91 -1.96 2.47
CA GLU A 71 -20.91 -2.84 1.89
C GLU A 71 -21.51 -4.23 1.62
N TRP A 72 -20.86 -5.00 0.74
CA TRP A 72 -21.27 -6.36 0.44
C TRP A 72 -21.30 -7.26 1.68
N ASP A 73 -22.40 -7.99 1.90
CA ASP A 73 -22.52 -8.97 2.97
C ASP A 73 -22.14 -10.36 2.44
N GLU A 74 -20.88 -10.75 2.66
CA GLU A 74 -20.36 -12.06 2.25
C GLU A 74 -21.07 -13.23 2.95
N ASP A 75 -21.41 -13.08 4.24
CA ASP A 75 -22.01 -14.15 5.05
C ASP A 75 -23.44 -14.46 4.61
N ALA A 76 -24.23 -13.42 4.31
CA ALA A 76 -25.60 -13.59 3.84
C ALA A 76 -25.67 -14.04 2.37
N SER A 77 -24.75 -13.56 1.52
CA SER A 77 -24.77 -13.80 0.07
C SER A 77 -24.21 -15.18 -0.33
N SER A 78 -23.37 -15.82 0.49
CA SER A 78 -22.73 -17.13 0.27
C SER A 78 -23.67 -18.32 0.05
N ARG A 79 -24.99 -18.16 0.22
CA ARG A 79 -25.93 -19.29 0.44
C ARG A 79 -26.50 -19.96 -0.81
N HIS A 80 -26.33 -19.40 -2.01
CA HIS A 80 -27.11 -19.87 -3.18
C HIS A 80 -26.33 -20.05 -4.51
N ALA A 81 -25.18 -19.42 -4.73
CA ALA A 81 -24.37 -19.62 -5.94
C ALA A 81 -22.87 -19.41 -5.69
N SER A 82 -22.01 -20.01 -6.51
CA SER A 82 -20.59 -19.64 -6.56
C SER A 82 -20.49 -18.27 -7.21
N TYR A 83 -20.10 -17.25 -6.44
CA TYR A 83 -19.90 -15.88 -6.93
C TYR A 83 -18.50 -15.36 -6.61
N LEU A 84 -18.18 -14.22 -7.20
CA LEU A 84 -17.00 -13.41 -6.92
C LEU A 84 -17.41 -11.95 -6.91
N VAL A 85 -17.05 -11.22 -5.86
CA VAL A 85 -17.31 -9.79 -5.71
C VAL A 85 -16.01 -9.03 -5.91
N ARG A 86 -16.06 -7.91 -6.64
CA ARG A 86 -14.92 -6.99 -6.80
C ARG A 86 -15.38 -5.55 -6.77
N TYR A 87 -14.75 -4.75 -5.92
CA TYR A 87 -14.97 -3.31 -5.92
C TYR A 87 -14.22 -2.67 -7.09
N GLU A 88 -14.90 -1.79 -7.83
CA GLU A 88 -14.26 -0.84 -8.75
C GLU A 88 -13.91 0.46 -8.01
N ASN A 89 -14.76 0.87 -7.07
CA ASN A 89 -14.54 2.00 -6.17
C ASN A 89 -15.37 1.82 -4.89
N ASP A 90 -15.41 2.85 -4.02
CA ASP A 90 -16.11 2.79 -2.74
C ASP A 90 -17.61 2.47 -2.83
N LYS A 91 -18.24 2.80 -3.96
CA LYS A 91 -19.70 2.67 -4.15
C LYS A 91 -20.08 1.76 -5.31
N LYS A 92 -19.12 1.19 -6.05
CA LYS A 92 -19.40 0.38 -7.23
C LYS A 92 -18.68 -0.96 -7.12
N LEU A 93 -19.42 -2.05 -7.28
CA LEU A 93 -18.87 -3.40 -7.30
C LEU A 93 -19.48 -4.25 -8.41
N ASN A 94 -18.72 -5.26 -8.83
CA ASN A 94 -19.14 -6.29 -9.76
C ASN A 94 -19.35 -7.61 -9.01
N VAL A 95 -20.53 -8.19 -9.16
CA VAL A 95 -20.86 -9.54 -8.69
C VAL A 95 -20.87 -10.48 -9.89
N LYS A 96 -19.84 -11.31 -10.01
CA LYS A 96 -19.78 -12.37 -11.01
C LYS A 96 -20.41 -13.63 -10.46
N ILE A 97 -21.44 -14.14 -11.12
CA ILE A 97 -22.07 -15.43 -10.86
C ILE A 97 -21.46 -16.45 -11.82
N LYS A 98 -20.86 -17.50 -11.27
CA LYS A 98 -20.07 -18.46 -12.05
C LYS A 98 -20.91 -19.64 -12.52
N ASN A 99 -20.55 -20.18 -13.68
CA ASN A 99 -21.02 -21.47 -14.18
C ASN A 99 -22.56 -21.63 -14.09
N VAL A 100 -23.30 -20.67 -14.64
CA VAL A 100 -24.75 -20.57 -14.50
C VAL A 100 -25.42 -21.76 -15.19
N GLN A 101 -26.03 -22.65 -14.40
CA GLN A 101 -26.67 -23.86 -14.94
C GLN A 101 -28.18 -23.70 -15.16
N TYR A 102 -28.82 -22.77 -14.47
CA TYR A 102 -30.28 -22.60 -14.48
C TYR A 102 -30.65 -21.12 -14.49
N SER A 103 -31.84 -20.81 -15.02
CA SER A 103 -32.44 -19.48 -14.89
C SER A 103 -32.92 -19.29 -13.45
N GLU A 104 -32.61 -18.15 -12.84
CA GLU A 104 -32.85 -17.91 -11.41
C GLU A 104 -33.00 -16.42 -11.12
N ALA A 105 -33.81 -16.10 -10.10
CA ALA A 105 -33.82 -14.79 -9.47
C ALA A 105 -32.83 -14.80 -8.30
N LEU A 106 -31.77 -14.01 -8.40
CA LEU A 106 -30.69 -13.90 -7.43
C LEU A 106 -30.98 -12.76 -6.45
N ARG A 107 -30.68 -12.99 -5.18
CA ARG A 107 -30.71 -11.96 -4.14
C ARG A 107 -29.30 -11.64 -3.70
N ALA A 108 -28.93 -10.38 -3.80
CA ALA A 108 -27.74 -9.83 -3.17
C ALA A 108 -28.09 -9.25 -1.80
N TYR A 109 -27.17 -9.38 -0.86
CA TYR A 109 -27.28 -8.77 0.46
C TYR A 109 -26.12 -7.82 0.66
N VAL A 110 -26.43 -6.63 1.15
CA VAL A 110 -25.47 -5.64 1.62
C VAL A 110 -25.77 -5.37 3.08
N LYS A 111 -24.74 -5.09 3.86
CA LYS A 111 -24.84 -4.72 5.27
C LYS A 111 -24.33 -3.29 5.44
N GLN A 112 -24.76 -2.64 6.51
CA GLN A 112 -24.12 -1.39 6.92
C GLN A 112 -22.70 -1.70 7.39
N CYS A 113 -21.74 -0.88 6.98
CA CYS A 113 -20.38 -0.97 7.46
C CYS A 113 -20.35 -0.81 8.98
N ASP A 114 -19.69 -1.74 9.67
CA ASP A 114 -19.55 -1.71 11.13
C ASP A 114 -18.39 -0.80 11.59
N ARG A 115 -17.50 -0.41 10.68
CA ARG A 115 -16.37 0.48 10.94
C ARG A 115 -16.74 1.94 10.66
N ILE A 116 -17.59 2.52 11.49
CA ILE A 116 -17.96 3.94 11.37
C ILE A 116 -17.01 4.83 12.17
N ILE A 117 -16.44 5.85 11.52
CA ILE A 117 -15.64 6.90 12.17
C ILE A 117 -16.45 8.20 12.18
N THR A 118 -16.51 8.86 13.33
CA THR A 118 -17.13 10.18 13.44
C THR A 118 -16.09 11.28 13.28
N TYR A 119 -16.27 12.15 12.29
CA TYR A 119 -15.37 13.27 12.03
C TYR A 119 -15.97 14.58 12.52
N TYR A 120 -15.16 15.41 13.18
CA TYR A 120 -15.56 16.72 13.70
C TYR A 120 -14.79 17.85 13.02
N ALA A 121 -15.52 18.89 12.63
CA ALA A 121 -14.97 20.09 11.99
C ALA A 121 -13.97 20.85 12.86
N ASN A 122 -14.03 20.67 14.19
CA ASN A 122 -13.10 21.23 15.18
C ASN A 122 -12.79 22.73 14.98
N GLY A 123 -13.85 23.55 14.99
CA GLY A 123 -13.78 24.99 14.75
C GLY A 123 -13.82 25.39 13.27
N GLY A 124 -13.94 24.44 12.35
CA GLY A 124 -14.34 24.67 10.97
C GLY A 124 -15.87 24.66 10.77
N ILE A 125 -16.30 24.73 9.52
CA ILE A 125 -17.68 24.56 9.06
C ILE A 125 -17.84 23.24 8.32
N ARG A 126 -19.07 22.74 8.28
CA ARG A 126 -19.45 21.60 7.43
C ARG A 126 -19.85 22.07 6.04
N LEU A 127 -19.36 21.36 5.03
CA LEU A 127 -19.67 21.65 3.62
C LEU A 127 -21.06 21.14 3.20
N ASP A 128 -21.63 20.20 3.95
CA ASP A 128 -23.00 19.70 3.75
C ASP A 128 -24.09 20.61 4.35
N GLY A 129 -23.72 21.72 4.99
CA GLY A 129 -24.65 22.67 5.63
C GLY A 129 -25.12 22.26 7.02
N GLY A 130 -24.62 21.16 7.59
CA GLY A 130 -24.92 20.75 8.96
C GLY A 130 -24.29 21.64 10.03
N GLN A 131 -24.68 21.42 11.29
CA GLN A 131 -24.13 22.17 12.44
C GLN A 131 -22.67 21.77 12.69
N ALA A 132 -21.76 22.73 12.86
CA ALA A 132 -20.32 22.49 13.00
C ALA A 132 -19.95 21.64 14.24
N GLN A 133 -20.74 21.70 15.31
CA GLN A 133 -20.54 20.91 16.53
C GLN A 133 -21.02 19.45 16.36
N ALA A 134 -21.84 19.16 15.36
CA ALA A 134 -22.29 17.81 15.07
C ALA A 134 -21.27 17.12 14.16
N GLY A 135 -20.87 15.90 14.53
CA GLY A 135 -19.98 15.08 13.72
C GLY A 135 -20.61 14.67 12.39
N VAL A 136 -19.75 14.25 11.46
CA VAL A 136 -20.12 13.53 10.25
C VAL A 136 -19.67 12.09 10.42
N GLU A 137 -20.61 11.16 10.43
CA GLU A 137 -20.31 9.74 10.44
C GLU A 137 -20.00 9.29 9.01
N ALA A 138 -18.87 8.62 8.82
CA ALA A 138 -18.52 8.00 7.54
C ALA A 138 -17.95 6.60 7.78
N ALA A 139 -18.32 5.68 6.89
CA ALA A 139 -17.73 4.35 6.85
C ALA A 139 -16.23 4.46 6.55
N ALA A 140 -15.42 3.74 7.31
CA ALA A 140 -14.00 3.67 7.11
C ALA A 140 -13.69 2.87 5.84
N VAL A 141 -12.73 3.33 5.04
CA VAL A 141 -12.45 2.75 3.72
C VAL A 141 -11.42 1.63 3.87
N SER A 142 -11.86 0.37 3.76
CA SER A 142 -10.96 -0.80 3.72
C SER A 142 -11.63 -2.00 3.08
N PRO A 143 -10.87 -2.90 2.41
CA PRO A 143 -11.34 -4.27 2.21
C PRO A 143 -11.47 -4.97 3.57
N ASP A 144 -12.39 -5.93 3.68
CA ASP A 144 -12.73 -6.65 4.92
C ASP A 144 -11.51 -7.31 5.60
N HIS A 145 -10.48 -7.64 4.82
CA HIS A 145 -9.26 -8.28 5.33
C HIS A 145 -8.16 -7.30 5.78
N ARG A 146 -8.30 -5.99 5.55
CA ARG A 146 -7.28 -5.00 5.93
C ARG A 146 -7.44 -4.60 7.40
N LEU A 147 -6.33 -4.74 8.12
CA LEU A 147 -6.25 -4.52 9.57
C LEU A 147 -6.62 -3.08 9.98
N ARG A 148 -6.12 -2.09 9.24
CA ARG A 148 -6.33 -0.66 9.52
C ARG A 148 -7.00 0.03 8.35
N PRO A 149 -8.16 0.69 8.54
CA PRO A 149 -8.86 1.32 7.45
C PRO A 149 -8.31 2.72 7.19
N ASN A 150 -8.52 3.22 5.98
CA ASN A 150 -8.18 4.58 5.60
C ASN A 150 -9.23 5.56 6.14
N THR A 151 -8.77 6.71 6.64
CA THR A 151 -9.64 7.81 7.06
C THR A 151 -10.18 8.59 5.85
N SER A 152 -11.22 9.40 6.05
CA SER A 152 -11.62 10.43 5.07
C SER A 152 -10.46 11.40 4.79
N ILE A 153 -10.46 12.01 3.60
CA ILE A 153 -9.51 13.07 3.23
C ILE A 153 -9.92 14.45 3.79
N GLY A 154 -11.14 14.57 4.34
CA GLY A 154 -11.63 15.70 5.13
C GLY A 154 -11.94 16.99 4.36
N THR A 155 -11.26 17.26 3.26
CA THR A 155 -11.43 18.47 2.43
C THR A 155 -12.80 18.58 1.75
N GLU A 156 -13.48 17.45 1.60
CA GLU A 156 -14.86 17.27 1.13
C GLU A 156 -15.89 17.41 2.26
N LEU A 157 -15.46 17.27 3.51
CA LEU A 157 -16.34 17.34 4.69
C LEU A 157 -16.35 18.73 5.32
N PHE A 158 -15.18 19.34 5.46
CA PHE A 158 -15.01 20.56 6.26
C PHE A 158 -14.14 21.61 5.57
N ALA A 159 -14.41 22.86 5.90
CA ALA A 159 -13.57 23.99 5.56
C ALA A 159 -13.43 24.93 6.76
N LYS A 160 -12.38 25.75 6.76
CA LYS A 160 -12.21 26.82 7.76
C LYS A 160 -11.51 28.00 7.09
N GLU A 161 -12.23 29.09 6.91
CA GLU A 161 -11.74 30.28 6.20
C GLU A 161 -10.46 30.83 6.84
N GLY A 162 -9.40 31.00 6.05
CA GLY A 162 -8.10 31.47 6.55
C GLY A 162 -7.23 30.40 7.19
N PHE A 163 -7.55 29.11 7.02
CA PHE A 163 -6.78 27.98 7.55
C PHE A 163 -6.51 26.92 6.49
N VAL A 164 -5.53 26.06 6.75
CA VAL A 164 -5.27 24.82 6.01
C VAL A 164 -5.53 23.63 6.93
N LEU A 165 -6.29 22.65 6.44
CA LEU A 165 -6.46 21.35 7.09
C LEU A 165 -5.13 20.59 6.96
N THR A 166 -4.53 20.15 8.07
CA THR A 166 -3.24 19.44 8.05
C THR A 166 -3.33 17.97 8.44
N GLY A 167 -4.48 17.53 8.94
CA GLY A 167 -4.70 16.16 9.38
C GLY A 167 -5.88 16.05 10.32
N TRP A 168 -6.00 14.87 10.91
CA TRP A 168 -6.89 14.52 11.99
C TRP A 168 -6.11 14.34 13.30
N ASN A 169 -6.80 14.46 14.42
CA ASN A 169 -6.29 14.04 15.72
C ASN A 169 -7.36 13.25 16.47
N THR A 170 -6.96 12.28 17.29
CA THR A 170 -7.91 11.50 18.13
C THR A 170 -8.50 12.29 19.31
N LYS A 171 -8.03 13.53 19.52
CA LYS A 171 -8.57 14.47 20.51
C LYS A 171 -8.77 15.87 19.89
N PRO A 172 -9.78 16.63 20.33
CA PRO A 172 -10.08 17.95 19.76
C PRO A 172 -8.98 18.98 20.02
N ASP A 173 -8.25 18.86 21.14
CA ASP A 173 -7.20 19.78 21.55
C ASP A 173 -5.82 19.50 20.91
N GLY A 174 -5.73 18.48 20.04
CA GLY A 174 -4.48 18.08 19.40
C GLY A 174 -3.56 17.24 20.29
N SER A 175 -3.93 16.92 21.53
CA SER A 175 -3.11 16.12 22.45
C SER A 175 -3.20 14.61 22.23
N GLY A 176 -3.98 14.18 21.24
CA GLY A 176 -4.14 12.79 20.84
C GLY A 176 -3.08 12.35 19.85
N MET A 177 -3.40 11.29 19.11
CA MET A 177 -2.57 10.79 18.02
C MET A 177 -2.94 11.54 16.74
N ASP A 178 -1.93 12.10 16.08
CA ASP A 178 -2.07 12.68 14.74
C ASP A 178 -2.26 11.57 13.69
N VAL A 179 -3.16 11.80 12.76
CA VAL A 179 -3.48 10.89 11.66
C VAL A 179 -3.62 11.71 10.37
N GLY A 180 -2.89 11.36 9.32
CA GLY A 180 -2.95 12.05 8.04
C GLY A 180 -4.30 11.88 7.34
N LEU A 181 -4.61 12.79 6.42
CA LEU A 181 -5.82 12.72 5.59
C LEU A 181 -5.67 11.57 4.58
N GLY A 182 -6.68 10.70 4.49
CA GLY A 182 -6.60 9.46 3.72
C GLY A 182 -5.63 8.39 4.26
N SER A 183 -4.98 8.60 5.40
CA SER A 183 -4.03 7.65 5.99
C SER A 183 -4.74 6.55 6.77
N ARG A 184 -4.01 5.49 7.14
CA ARG A 184 -4.55 4.35 7.89
C ARG A 184 -4.59 4.64 9.38
N VAL A 185 -5.62 4.16 10.07
CA VAL A 185 -5.84 4.39 11.50
C VAL A 185 -6.05 3.11 12.31
N ASP A 186 -5.71 3.13 13.60
CA ASP A 186 -6.11 2.08 14.53
C ASP A 186 -7.57 2.27 14.90
N PHE A 187 -8.43 1.62 14.14
CA PHE A 187 -9.86 1.72 14.36
C PHE A 187 -10.26 1.15 15.73
N GLN A 188 -11.13 1.89 16.41
CA GLN A 188 -11.83 1.47 17.63
C GLN A 188 -13.31 1.80 17.46
N GLU A 189 -14.19 0.97 18.01
CA GLU A 189 -15.63 1.25 17.97
C GLU A 189 -15.94 2.60 18.65
N GLY A 190 -16.77 3.43 18.00
CA GLY A 190 -17.09 4.79 18.48
C GLY A 190 -15.94 5.80 18.33
N MET A 191 -14.92 5.49 17.52
CA MET A 191 -13.80 6.40 17.28
C MET A 191 -14.24 7.73 16.68
N ALA A 192 -13.66 8.80 17.22
CA ALA A 192 -13.81 10.16 16.72
C ALA A 192 -12.47 10.75 16.25
N LEU A 193 -12.51 11.49 15.16
CA LEU A 193 -11.38 12.22 14.61
C LEU A 193 -11.72 13.71 14.47
N TYR A 194 -10.78 14.56 14.88
CA TYR A 194 -10.97 16.01 14.95
C TYR A 194 -10.02 16.71 13.98
N ALA A 195 -10.57 17.51 13.07
CA ALA A 195 -9.79 18.26 12.09
C ALA A 195 -8.72 19.14 12.76
N GLN A 196 -7.50 19.11 12.25
CA GLN A 196 -6.40 19.98 12.70
C GLN A 196 -6.16 21.08 11.69
N TRP A 197 -6.15 22.33 12.17
CA TRP A 197 -6.14 23.52 11.34
C TRP A 197 -4.93 24.39 11.65
N VAL A 198 -4.19 24.78 10.62
CA VAL A 198 -3.12 25.78 10.73
C VAL A 198 -3.60 27.09 10.12
N PRO A 199 -3.58 28.23 10.84
CA PRO A 199 -3.96 29.53 10.29
C PRO A 199 -2.95 29.96 9.23
N TRP A 200 -3.44 30.61 8.17
CA TRP A 200 -2.58 31.22 7.17
C TRP A 200 -1.64 32.24 7.82
N THR A 201 -0.40 32.27 7.36
CA THR A 201 0.50 33.39 7.65
C THR A 201 -0.09 34.65 7.01
N ASP A 202 0.10 35.81 7.66
CA ASP A 202 -0.41 37.10 7.16
C ASP A 202 -0.06 37.28 5.67
N PRO A 203 -1.07 37.44 4.78
CA PRO A 203 -0.85 37.67 3.36
C PRO A 203 0.17 38.77 3.04
N ASN A 204 0.33 39.78 3.91
CA ASN A 204 1.29 40.86 3.74
C ASN A 204 2.77 40.42 3.87
N CYS A 205 3.01 39.24 4.45
CA CYS A 205 4.34 38.65 4.51
C CYS A 205 4.83 38.14 3.14
N PHE A 206 3.95 38.02 2.15
CA PHE A 206 4.27 37.47 0.84
C PHE A 206 4.36 38.55 -0.25
N SER A 207 5.35 38.42 -1.12
CA SER A 207 5.38 39.04 -2.44
C SER A 207 5.00 38.00 -3.48
N TYR A 208 4.21 38.39 -4.46
CA TYR A 208 3.70 37.48 -5.48
C TYR A 208 3.41 38.23 -6.79
N THR A 209 3.34 37.46 -7.88
CA THR A 209 2.85 37.93 -9.18
C THR A 209 1.55 37.23 -9.52
N LYS A 210 0.71 37.89 -10.31
CA LYS A 210 -0.52 37.30 -10.86
C LYS A 210 -0.21 36.81 -12.27
N GLU A 211 -0.30 35.51 -12.48
CA GLU A 211 -0.47 34.93 -13.81
C GLU A 211 -1.98 34.86 -14.10
N ARG A 212 -2.40 34.56 -15.35
CA ARG A 212 -3.78 34.78 -15.83
C ARG A 212 -4.88 34.29 -14.87
N GLU A 213 -4.67 33.17 -14.19
CA GLU A 213 -5.68 32.53 -13.32
C GLU A 213 -5.18 32.21 -11.90
N PHE A 214 -3.93 32.52 -11.55
CA PHE A 214 -3.36 32.16 -10.25
C PHE A 214 -2.21 33.07 -9.82
N CYS A 215 -1.85 32.99 -8.54
CA CYS A 215 -0.70 33.66 -7.95
C CYS A 215 0.53 32.76 -7.88
N VAL A 216 1.69 33.37 -8.14
CA VAL A 216 3.03 32.80 -7.92
C VAL A 216 3.69 33.55 -6.79
N ILE A 217 4.01 32.88 -5.69
CA ILE A 217 4.76 33.51 -4.59
C ILE A 217 6.21 33.69 -5.03
N THR A 218 6.70 34.92 -4.97
CA THR A 218 8.05 35.33 -5.39
C THR A 218 8.92 35.79 -4.24
N GLY A 219 8.38 35.94 -3.04
CA GLY A 219 9.15 36.33 -1.87
C GLY A 219 8.38 36.19 -0.56
N TYR A 220 9.11 35.98 0.53
CA TYR A 220 8.60 35.93 1.89
C TYR A 220 9.46 36.80 2.82
N ARG A 221 8.79 37.64 3.61
CA ARG A 221 9.42 38.58 4.56
C ARG A 221 8.98 38.40 6.01
N GLY A 222 8.16 37.37 6.28
CA GLY A 222 7.70 37.05 7.63
C GLY A 222 8.81 36.47 8.53
N LYS A 223 8.47 36.28 9.81
CA LYS A 223 9.35 35.75 10.86
C LYS A 223 8.71 34.63 11.68
N GLU A 224 7.53 34.20 11.25
CA GLU A 224 6.73 33.15 11.85
C GLU A 224 7.50 31.83 11.86
N GLN A 225 7.32 31.07 12.94
CA GLN A 225 7.94 29.74 13.08
C GLN A 225 7.23 28.71 12.20
N THR A 226 5.91 28.86 12.04
CA THR A 226 5.07 28.09 11.12
C THR A 226 4.63 29.01 9.99
N ILE A 227 5.04 28.69 8.77
CA ILE A 227 4.70 29.41 7.56
C ILE A 227 3.60 28.63 6.84
N CYS A 228 2.35 29.07 6.99
CA CYS A 228 1.22 28.47 6.29
C CYS A 228 0.87 29.32 5.09
N ILE A 229 1.04 28.75 3.89
CA ILE A 229 0.81 29.45 2.64
C ILE A 229 -0.71 29.68 2.46
N PRO A 230 -1.17 30.93 2.23
CA PRO A 230 -2.57 31.17 1.93
C PRO A 230 -3.01 30.42 0.67
N ALA A 231 -4.21 29.84 0.69
CA ALA A 231 -4.78 29.22 -0.51
C ALA A 231 -5.12 30.26 -1.60
N PHE A 232 -5.34 31.51 -1.20
CA PHE A 232 -5.65 32.63 -2.08
C PHE A 232 -4.88 33.89 -1.68
N LEU A 233 -4.45 34.67 -2.67
CA LEU A 233 -3.91 36.01 -2.52
C LEU A 233 -4.67 36.94 -3.48
N ASP A 234 -5.26 38.03 -2.95
CA ASP A 234 -6.14 38.93 -3.70
C ASP A 234 -7.28 38.23 -4.47
N GLY A 235 -7.84 37.16 -3.91
CA GLY A 235 -8.89 36.38 -4.55
C GLY A 235 -8.43 35.44 -5.68
N TYR A 236 -7.13 35.39 -5.97
CA TYR A 236 -6.55 34.44 -6.92
C TYR A 236 -5.95 33.25 -6.18
N PRO A 237 -6.14 32.01 -6.67
CA PRO A 237 -5.56 30.84 -6.04
C PRO A 237 -4.04 30.89 -6.08
N VAL A 238 -3.37 30.50 -5.00
CA VAL A 238 -1.92 30.27 -5.02
C VAL A 238 -1.64 28.90 -5.60
N ARG A 239 -0.72 28.82 -6.57
CA ARG A 239 -0.44 27.57 -7.31
C ARG A 239 1.04 27.23 -7.42
N ARG A 240 1.94 28.21 -7.33
CA ARG A 240 3.38 28.01 -7.54
C ARG A 240 4.22 28.81 -6.54
N ILE A 241 5.37 28.24 -6.19
CA ILE A 241 6.41 28.90 -5.41
C ILE A 241 7.64 29.11 -6.31
N ALA A 242 7.98 30.37 -6.57
CA ALA A 242 9.09 30.71 -7.44
C ALA A 242 10.46 30.47 -6.79
N ALA A 243 11.49 30.41 -7.63
CA ALA A 243 12.87 30.30 -7.18
C ALA A 243 13.22 31.41 -6.19
N HIS A 244 13.94 31.05 -5.12
CA HIS A 244 14.39 31.95 -4.04
C HIS A 244 13.28 32.62 -3.21
N ALA A 245 12.00 32.28 -3.40
CA ALA A 245 10.90 32.94 -2.70
C ALA A 245 10.99 32.88 -1.16
N PHE A 246 11.55 31.80 -0.61
CA PHE A 246 11.76 31.55 0.81
C PHE A 246 13.24 31.35 1.16
N GLU A 247 14.18 31.86 0.34
CA GLU A 247 15.61 31.73 0.63
C GLU A 247 15.93 32.31 2.02
N LYS A 248 16.63 31.51 2.85
CA LYS A 248 17.06 31.84 4.22
C LYS A 248 15.91 32.17 5.18
N ALA A 249 14.67 31.80 4.84
CA ALA A 249 13.52 31.92 5.73
C ALA A 249 13.78 31.24 7.08
N LYS A 250 13.24 31.81 8.16
CA LYS A 250 13.49 31.37 9.54
C LYS A 250 12.42 30.45 10.13
N GLY A 251 11.37 30.15 9.36
CA GLY A 251 10.35 29.21 9.77
C GLY A 251 10.88 27.77 9.80
N HIS A 252 10.45 27.02 10.80
CA HIS A 252 10.78 25.61 10.97
C HIS A 252 9.76 24.68 10.31
N THR A 253 8.50 25.10 10.25
CA THR A 253 7.42 24.31 9.62
C THR A 253 6.83 25.11 8.47
N VAL A 254 6.68 24.47 7.32
CA VAL A 254 5.98 25.04 6.16
C VAL A 254 4.75 24.18 5.85
N VAL A 255 3.61 24.83 5.64
CA VAL A 255 2.33 24.16 5.35
C VAL A 255 1.80 24.70 4.02
N PHE A 256 1.62 23.80 3.05
CA PHE A 256 0.99 24.12 1.77
C PHE A 256 -0.49 23.78 1.77
N PRO A 257 -1.36 24.68 1.27
CA PRO A 257 -2.74 24.35 0.96
C PRO A 257 -2.79 23.38 -0.23
N PRO A 258 -3.91 22.66 -0.42
CA PRO A 258 -4.11 21.89 -1.64
C PRO A 258 -4.08 22.80 -2.88
N GLY A 259 -3.60 22.27 -4.00
CA GLY A 259 -3.52 22.93 -5.29
C GLY A 259 -2.16 23.58 -5.62
N ILE A 260 -1.18 23.57 -4.72
CA ILE A 260 0.20 23.96 -5.07
C ILE A 260 0.79 22.88 -5.98
N TYR A 261 0.93 23.15 -7.27
CA TYR A 261 1.39 22.14 -8.22
C TYR A 261 2.89 22.22 -8.54
N GLU A 262 3.58 23.33 -8.21
CA GLU A 262 5.00 23.49 -8.51
C GLU A 262 5.77 24.30 -7.45
N ILE A 263 6.96 23.79 -7.11
CA ILE A 263 7.97 24.45 -6.30
C ILE A 263 9.26 24.49 -7.11
N GLU A 264 9.69 25.69 -7.46
CA GLU A 264 10.87 25.89 -8.30
C GLU A 264 12.18 25.63 -7.54
N LYS A 265 13.27 25.48 -8.30
CA LYS A 265 14.61 25.27 -7.76
C LYS A 265 14.99 26.42 -6.83
N TRP A 266 15.66 26.08 -5.72
CA TRP A 266 16.11 27.02 -4.68
C TRP A 266 15.00 27.82 -3.99
N ALA A 267 13.72 27.48 -4.16
CA ALA A 267 12.61 28.16 -3.49
C ALA A 267 12.84 28.33 -1.98
N PHE A 268 13.39 27.33 -1.29
CA PHE A 268 13.67 27.32 0.15
C PHE A 268 15.17 27.24 0.45
N ARG A 269 16.05 27.71 -0.44
CA ARG A 269 17.50 27.56 -0.25
C ARG A 269 17.97 28.14 1.10
N ASP A 270 18.79 27.38 1.83
CA ASP A 270 19.33 27.76 3.15
C ASP A 270 18.25 28.14 4.20
N ALA A 271 16.99 27.73 4.01
CA ALA A 271 15.94 27.97 4.99
C ALA A 271 16.15 27.13 6.26
N ALA A 272 15.59 27.60 7.38
CA ALA A 272 15.59 26.87 8.66
C ALA A 272 14.54 25.74 8.72
N LEU A 273 14.05 25.30 7.56
CA LEU A 273 12.98 24.30 7.43
C LEU A 273 13.36 22.99 8.14
N ARG A 274 12.42 22.44 8.88
CA ARG A 274 12.48 21.15 9.58
C ARG A 274 11.39 20.20 9.13
N GLU A 275 10.22 20.74 8.81
CA GLU A 275 9.02 19.97 8.55
C GLU A 275 8.18 20.61 7.44
N LEU A 276 7.69 19.79 6.52
CA LEU A 276 6.86 20.23 5.40
C LEU A 276 5.57 19.43 5.34
N PHE A 277 4.43 20.13 5.32
CA PHE A 277 3.11 19.55 5.06
C PHE A 277 2.63 19.96 3.67
N PHE A 278 2.20 18.98 2.89
CA PHE A 278 1.60 19.24 1.58
C PHE A 278 0.60 18.14 1.20
N TYR A 279 -0.13 18.37 0.12
CA TYR A 279 -1.09 17.41 -0.42
C TYR A 279 -0.51 16.70 -1.63
N ASP A 280 -0.98 15.49 -1.90
CA ASP A 280 -0.39 14.66 -2.93
C ASP A 280 -0.65 15.15 -4.38
N ASP A 281 -1.33 16.29 -4.56
CA ASP A 281 -1.50 17.02 -5.81
C ASP A 281 -0.32 17.94 -6.20
N LEU A 282 0.77 17.94 -5.42
CA LEU A 282 2.02 18.60 -5.77
C LEU A 282 2.74 17.88 -6.94
N ILE A 283 2.70 18.46 -8.14
CA ILE A 283 3.20 17.76 -9.35
C ILE A 283 4.71 17.91 -9.52
N LYS A 284 5.27 19.11 -9.32
CA LYS A 284 6.65 19.44 -9.70
C LYS A 284 7.45 19.98 -8.52
N VAL A 285 8.38 19.17 -8.04
CA VAL A 285 9.34 19.56 -6.99
C VAL A 285 10.63 18.74 -7.14
N SER A 286 11.77 19.31 -6.75
CA SER A 286 13.04 18.57 -6.73
C SER A 286 13.83 18.93 -5.48
N ASP A 287 14.82 18.10 -5.13
CA ASP A 287 15.68 18.31 -3.97
C ASP A 287 16.39 19.68 -3.99
N TYR A 288 16.65 20.24 -5.19
CA TYR A 288 17.20 21.57 -5.35
C TYR A 288 16.32 22.69 -4.77
N ALA A 289 15.01 22.48 -4.63
CA ALA A 289 14.12 23.44 -3.96
C ALA A 289 14.53 23.68 -2.50
N PHE A 290 15.16 22.70 -1.85
CA PHE A 290 15.52 22.69 -0.43
C PHE A 290 17.04 22.61 -0.20
N GLU A 291 17.85 23.01 -1.19
CA GLU A 291 19.31 23.04 -1.07
C GLU A 291 19.74 23.83 0.17
N GLY A 292 20.62 23.26 1.01
CA GLY A 292 21.11 23.92 2.23
C GLY A 292 20.20 23.81 3.46
N CYS A 293 19.01 23.21 3.35
CA CYS A 293 18.10 22.96 4.48
C CYS A 293 18.56 21.79 5.35
N THR A 294 19.68 21.93 6.05
CA THR A 294 20.33 20.86 6.83
C THR A 294 19.51 20.32 8.02
N GLN A 295 18.46 21.03 8.44
CA GLN A 295 17.55 20.60 9.52
C GLN A 295 16.26 19.95 9.01
N PHE A 296 16.05 19.87 7.69
CA PHE A 296 14.81 19.38 7.09
C PHE A 296 14.73 17.86 7.20
N ALA A 297 13.90 17.37 8.12
CA ALA A 297 13.87 15.96 8.53
C ALA A 297 12.52 15.27 8.29
N SER A 298 11.41 16.02 8.21
CA SER A 298 10.07 15.42 8.21
C SER A 298 9.20 15.95 7.07
N VAL A 299 8.52 15.04 6.39
CA VAL A 299 7.57 15.35 5.31
C VAL A 299 6.26 14.64 5.60
N HIS A 300 5.17 15.42 5.58
CA HIS A 300 3.81 14.97 5.78
C HIS A 300 3.04 15.18 4.48
N ILE A 301 2.49 14.10 3.94
CA ILE A 301 1.73 14.10 2.70
C ILE A 301 0.30 13.72 3.03
N ASN A 302 -0.65 14.58 2.71
CA ASN A 302 -2.07 14.31 2.82
C ASN A 302 -2.63 13.88 1.47
N ALA A 303 -3.46 12.84 1.46
CA ALA A 303 -4.18 12.46 0.25
C ALA A 303 -5.25 13.52 -0.10
N ILE A 304 -5.33 13.86 -1.38
CA ILE A 304 -6.45 14.55 -2.01
C ILE A 304 -6.83 13.92 -3.36
N LEU A 305 -5.89 13.18 -3.98
CA LEU A 305 -6.14 12.40 -5.19
C LEU A 305 -6.56 10.97 -4.86
N GLU A 306 -7.36 10.37 -5.74
CA GLU A 306 -7.68 8.95 -5.70
C GLU A 306 -6.40 8.11 -5.91
N PRO A 307 -6.21 7.00 -5.18
CA PRO A 307 -5.04 6.14 -5.36
C PRO A 307 -5.02 5.49 -6.74
N VAL A 308 -3.85 5.08 -7.22
CA VAL A 308 -3.68 4.31 -8.46
C VAL A 308 -2.93 2.99 -8.26
N TYR A 309 -2.16 2.90 -7.18
CA TYR A 309 -1.40 1.72 -6.80
C TYR A 309 -2.19 0.75 -5.92
N SER A 310 -3.39 1.10 -5.46
CA SER A 310 -4.28 0.12 -4.81
C SER A 310 -4.50 -1.10 -5.71
N GLY A 311 -4.46 -2.30 -5.12
CA GLY A 311 -4.48 -3.54 -5.90
C GLY A 311 -3.17 -3.91 -6.60
N SER A 312 -2.15 -3.05 -6.58
CA SER A 312 -0.87 -3.33 -7.23
C SER A 312 0.10 -4.11 -6.35
N TYR A 313 1.17 -4.58 -6.97
CA TYR A 313 2.30 -5.20 -6.29
C TYR A 313 2.86 -4.35 -5.13
N PHE A 314 2.90 -3.02 -5.28
CA PHE A 314 3.50 -2.10 -4.28
C PHE A 314 2.64 -1.92 -3.04
N ASP A 315 1.30 -1.95 -3.18
CA ASP A 315 0.36 -1.69 -2.09
C ASP A 315 0.42 -2.77 -0.99
N THR A 316 0.95 -3.96 -1.32
CA THR A 316 1.20 -5.04 -0.34
C THR A 316 2.08 -4.61 0.83
N PHE A 317 2.95 -3.61 0.65
CA PHE A 317 3.85 -3.15 1.71
C PHE A 317 3.08 -2.64 2.94
N GLN A 318 2.00 -1.88 2.75
CA GLN A 318 1.27 -1.31 3.90
C GLN A 318 0.51 -2.38 4.69
N ASP A 319 -0.04 -3.39 4.02
CA ASP A 319 -0.71 -4.51 4.72
C ASP A 319 0.30 -5.34 5.54
N LYS A 320 1.50 -5.56 4.99
CA LYS A 320 2.62 -6.21 5.70
C LYS A 320 3.12 -5.37 6.88
N TYR A 321 3.23 -4.05 6.69
CA TYR A 321 3.65 -3.10 7.72
C TYR A 321 2.62 -3.01 8.85
N ASP A 322 1.33 -3.01 8.53
CA ASP A 322 0.25 -3.04 9.53
C ASP A 322 0.29 -4.33 10.36
N ARG A 323 0.55 -5.48 9.72
CA ARG A 323 0.79 -6.73 10.46
C ARG A 323 1.99 -6.60 11.40
N LEU A 324 3.13 -6.15 10.88
CA LEU A 324 4.35 -5.98 11.69
C LEU A 324 4.09 -5.11 12.92
N ARG A 325 3.35 -4.01 12.72
CA ARG A 325 2.96 -3.08 13.77
C ARG A 325 2.02 -3.69 14.79
N MET A 326 1.04 -4.50 14.37
CA MET A 326 0.14 -5.22 15.29
C MET A 326 0.86 -6.23 16.18
N LEU A 327 2.08 -6.61 15.82
CA LEU A 327 2.91 -7.52 16.59
C LEU A 327 3.88 -6.77 17.52
N SER A 328 3.74 -5.46 17.75
CA SER A 328 4.70 -4.67 18.56
C SER A 328 5.02 -5.31 19.92
N GLU A 329 3.99 -5.82 20.61
CA GLU A 329 4.09 -6.45 21.93
C GLU A 329 4.43 -7.94 21.89
N LYS A 330 4.56 -8.53 20.69
CA LYS A 330 4.88 -9.94 20.50
C LYS A 330 6.30 -10.10 20.00
N LYS A 331 6.97 -11.15 20.45
CA LYS A 331 8.27 -11.53 19.90
C LYS A 331 8.07 -11.97 18.44
N LYS A 332 8.90 -11.48 17.53
CA LYS A 332 8.66 -11.70 16.10
C LYS A 332 9.91 -12.08 15.30
N ILE A 333 9.70 -12.85 14.23
CA ILE A 333 10.69 -13.11 13.17
C ILE A 333 10.23 -12.32 11.93
N VAL A 334 11.04 -11.37 11.50
CA VAL A 334 10.83 -10.58 10.30
C VAL A 334 11.69 -11.16 9.19
N LEU A 335 11.06 -11.67 8.14
CA LEU A 335 11.72 -12.09 6.91
C LEU A 335 11.81 -10.88 5.97
N PHE A 336 13.02 -10.53 5.54
CA PHE A 336 13.24 -9.37 4.69
C PHE A 336 14.17 -9.68 3.51
N SER A 337 13.81 -9.12 2.35
CA SER A 337 14.61 -8.93 1.14
C SER A 337 13.70 -8.28 0.08
N GLY A 338 14.08 -8.37 -1.18
CA GLY A 338 13.24 -8.20 -2.35
C GLY A 338 12.22 -9.31 -2.57
N SER A 339 11.90 -9.50 -3.85
CA SER A 339 10.79 -10.32 -4.30
C SER A 339 10.96 -11.79 -3.95
N SER A 340 12.18 -12.30 -3.94
CA SER A 340 12.50 -13.65 -3.53
C SER A 340 12.01 -13.99 -2.12
N THR A 341 11.90 -13.02 -1.21
CA THR A 341 11.31 -13.24 0.12
C THR A 341 9.79 -13.35 0.05
N ARG A 342 9.13 -12.52 -0.76
CA ARG A 342 7.68 -12.66 -1.03
C ARG A 342 7.31 -14.04 -1.59
N PHE A 343 8.15 -14.60 -2.46
CA PHE A 343 7.90 -15.87 -3.15
C PHE A 343 8.61 -17.08 -2.51
N GLY A 344 9.39 -16.88 -1.44
CA GLY A 344 10.42 -17.85 -1.03
C GLY A 344 10.18 -18.61 0.26
N TYR A 345 9.12 -18.30 1.01
CA TYR A 345 8.88 -18.90 2.33
C TYR A 345 7.44 -19.36 2.48
N ASP A 346 7.25 -20.46 3.19
CA ASP A 346 6.00 -20.77 3.90
C ASP A 346 6.15 -20.22 5.32
N SER A 347 5.73 -18.98 5.53
CA SER A 347 5.87 -18.32 6.83
C SER A 347 5.05 -19.00 7.92
N ALA A 348 3.95 -19.68 7.57
CA ALA A 348 3.15 -20.42 8.52
C ALA A 348 3.90 -21.67 9.04
N GLU A 349 4.70 -22.32 8.19
CA GLU A 349 5.58 -23.40 8.63
C GLU A 349 6.70 -22.90 9.55
N ILE A 350 7.30 -21.74 9.25
CA ILE A 350 8.28 -21.09 10.13
C ILE A 350 7.64 -20.72 11.48
N ASP A 351 6.43 -20.16 11.46
CA ASP A 351 5.69 -19.77 12.67
C ASP A 351 5.41 -20.99 13.58
N ARG A 352 5.02 -22.12 12.99
CA ARG A 352 4.85 -23.40 13.71
C ARG A 352 6.16 -23.92 14.29
N ALA A 353 7.28 -23.79 13.57
CA ALA A 353 8.58 -24.28 14.03
C ALA A 353 9.18 -23.44 15.18
N PHE A 354 8.85 -22.15 15.23
CA PHE A 354 9.35 -21.21 16.23
C PHE A 354 8.22 -20.65 17.08
N ALA A 355 7.55 -21.54 17.84
CA ALA A 355 6.31 -21.24 18.55
C ALA A 355 6.32 -20.05 19.53
N THR A 356 7.48 -19.56 19.95
CA THR A 356 7.58 -18.35 20.77
C THR A 356 7.56 -17.05 19.97
N TYR A 357 7.57 -17.13 18.64
CA TYR A 357 7.64 -16.00 17.73
C TYR A 357 6.42 -15.96 16.83
N GLU A 358 6.04 -14.76 16.44
CA GLU A 358 5.14 -14.51 15.31
C GLU A 358 5.96 -14.19 14.06
N VAL A 359 5.53 -14.66 12.90
CA VAL A 359 6.27 -14.40 11.65
C VAL A 359 5.63 -13.28 10.82
N VAL A 360 6.48 -12.47 10.18
CA VAL A 360 6.09 -11.47 9.18
C VAL A 360 7.03 -11.54 7.98
N ASN A 361 6.45 -11.64 6.79
CA ASN A 361 7.17 -11.56 5.52
C ASN A 361 7.05 -10.17 4.92
N MET A 362 8.13 -9.38 5.03
CA MET A 362 8.23 -8.02 4.51
C MET A 362 8.76 -7.95 3.06
N GLY A 363 8.87 -9.09 2.37
CA GLY A 363 9.34 -9.12 0.98
C GLY A 363 8.41 -8.36 0.02
N VAL A 364 9.01 -7.51 -0.81
CA VAL A 364 8.35 -6.70 -1.86
C VAL A 364 9.22 -6.68 -3.13
N PHE A 365 9.15 -5.66 -3.98
CA PHE A 365 9.83 -5.69 -5.28
C PHE A 365 11.35 -5.52 -5.10
N ALA A 366 12.16 -6.37 -5.72
CA ALA A 366 13.61 -6.42 -5.45
C ALA A 366 14.36 -5.12 -5.77
N TYR A 367 13.94 -4.40 -6.81
CA TYR A 367 14.58 -3.14 -7.21
C TYR A 367 14.06 -1.93 -6.43
N SER A 368 13.12 -2.11 -5.49
CA SER A 368 12.76 -1.05 -4.54
C SER A 368 13.93 -0.81 -3.56
N PRO A 369 14.18 0.43 -3.14
CA PRO A 369 15.24 0.73 -2.17
C PRO A 369 15.01 0.02 -0.83
N ALA A 370 15.94 -0.84 -0.40
CA ALA A 370 15.81 -1.58 0.85
C ALA A 370 16.02 -0.70 2.10
N LEU A 371 16.87 0.33 2.01
CA LEU A 371 17.20 1.20 3.14
C LEU A 371 15.96 1.81 3.84
N PRO A 372 15.04 2.53 3.17
CA PRO A 372 13.86 3.08 3.84
C PRO A 372 12.98 2.00 4.46
N GLN A 373 12.87 0.83 3.83
CA GLN A 373 12.06 -0.28 4.36
C GLN A 373 12.68 -0.85 5.64
N LEU A 374 14.00 -1.07 5.66
CA LEU A 374 14.71 -1.53 6.85
C LEU A 374 14.65 -0.52 8.00
N LEU A 375 14.65 0.79 7.73
CA LEU A 375 14.48 1.80 8.77
C LEU A 375 13.07 1.80 9.37
N LEU A 376 12.04 1.60 8.54
CA LEU A 376 10.66 1.42 9.02
C LEU A 376 10.49 0.13 9.82
N ILE A 377 11.07 -0.97 9.36
CA ILE A 377 11.08 -2.25 10.08
C ILE A 377 11.81 -2.10 11.41
N LEU A 378 12.99 -1.47 11.42
CA LEU A 378 13.77 -1.21 12.64
C LEU A 378 12.94 -0.49 13.70
N ASP A 379 12.10 0.46 13.30
CA ASP A 379 11.26 1.22 14.23
C ASP A 379 10.26 0.34 14.99
N LEU A 380 9.81 -0.76 14.37
CA LEU A 380 8.84 -1.72 14.92
C LEU A 380 9.49 -2.97 15.55
N MET A 381 10.82 -3.03 15.60
CA MET A 381 11.56 -4.14 16.19
C MET A 381 12.22 -3.75 17.51
N GLN A 382 12.26 -4.70 18.43
CA GLN A 382 12.74 -4.54 19.79
C GLN A 382 13.64 -5.70 20.23
N GLU A 383 14.15 -5.61 21.46
CA GLU A 383 15.04 -6.62 22.04
C GLU A 383 14.42 -8.01 21.97
N GLY A 384 15.20 -8.98 21.48
CA GLY A 384 14.79 -10.37 21.35
C GLY A 384 14.09 -10.71 20.02
N ASP A 385 13.65 -9.72 19.24
CA ASP A 385 13.14 -9.98 17.89
C ASP A 385 14.25 -10.50 16.97
N VAL A 386 13.85 -11.08 15.83
CA VAL A 386 14.76 -11.65 14.82
C VAL A 386 14.51 -11.00 13.47
N LEU A 387 15.56 -10.50 12.82
CA LEU A 387 15.58 -10.14 11.41
C LEU A 387 16.34 -11.21 10.64
N LEU A 388 15.67 -11.87 9.69
CA LEU A 388 16.31 -12.73 8.70
C LEU A 388 16.34 -11.98 7.36
N ASP A 389 17.51 -11.48 6.98
CA ASP A 389 17.74 -10.78 5.73
C ASP A 389 18.28 -11.74 4.66
N ALA A 390 17.78 -11.63 3.43
CA ALA A 390 18.18 -12.47 2.31
C ALA A 390 18.49 -11.67 1.03
N PRO A 391 19.48 -10.75 1.01
CA PRO A 391 19.66 -9.78 -0.07
C PRO A 391 19.74 -10.42 -1.46
N GLU A 392 19.02 -9.87 -2.44
CA GLU A 392 19.08 -10.31 -3.85
C GLU A 392 20.31 -9.74 -4.57
N PHE A 393 21.11 -10.62 -5.17
CA PHE A 393 22.42 -10.31 -5.74
C PHE A 393 22.32 -9.59 -7.09
N ASP A 394 21.24 -9.76 -7.84
CA ASP A 394 20.93 -8.99 -9.06
C ASP A 394 20.44 -7.57 -8.77
N ALA A 395 19.88 -7.33 -7.59
CA ALA A 395 19.46 -6.01 -7.11
C ALA A 395 20.41 -5.43 -6.04
N ALA A 396 21.68 -5.83 -6.04
CA ALA A 396 22.62 -5.56 -4.95
C ALA A 396 22.81 -4.08 -4.62
N ASN A 397 22.72 -3.21 -5.62
CA ASN A 397 22.79 -1.74 -5.43
C ASN A 397 21.71 -1.22 -4.49
N ARG A 398 20.54 -1.86 -4.47
CA ARG A 398 19.41 -1.53 -3.58
C ARG A 398 19.43 -2.38 -2.31
N GLN A 399 19.61 -3.70 -2.45
CA GLN A 399 19.41 -4.67 -1.37
C GLN A 399 20.50 -4.65 -0.30
N PHE A 400 21.74 -4.32 -0.66
CA PHE A 400 22.83 -4.13 0.31
C PHE A 400 22.91 -2.68 0.86
N CYS A 401 21.85 -1.88 0.69
CA CYS A 401 21.79 -0.49 1.15
C CYS A 401 22.97 0.39 0.67
N SER A 402 23.53 0.10 -0.51
CA SER A 402 24.72 0.79 -1.03
C SER A 402 24.47 2.24 -1.47
N GLN A 403 23.20 2.61 -1.61
CA GLN A 403 22.73 3.92 -2.05
C GLN A 403 21.61 4.39 -1.12
N ASN A 404 21.53 5.70 -0.92
CA ASN A 404 20.45 6.34 -0.17
C ASN A 404 19.50 7.15 -1.06
N ALA A 405 19.63 7.03 -2.38
CA ALA A 405 18.71 7.66 -3.32
C ALA A 405 17.36 6.96 -3.32
N LEU A 406 16.28 7.71 -3.05
CA LEU A 406 14.92 7.23 -3.23
C LEU A 406 14.56 7.16 -4.73
N ASP A 407 13.53 6.38 -5.04
CA ASP A 407 12.88 6.36 -6.35
C ASP A 407 11.35 6.29 -6.19
N TYR A 408 10.63 6.31 -7.32
CA TYR A 408 9.17 6.34 -7.33
C TYR A 408 8.53 5.18 -6.55
N ALA A 409 9.20 4.03 -6.47
CA ALA A 409 8.66 2.83 -5.83
C ALA A 409 8.45 3.03 -4.34
N VAL A 410 9.24 3.91 -3.70
CA VAL A 410 9.04 4.28 -2.29
C VAL A 410 7.66 4.91 -2.12
N PHE A 411 7.31 5.91 -2.92
CA PHE A 411 6.00 6.57 -2.81
C PHE A 411 4.84 5.69 -3.28
N ALA A 412 5.06 4.85 -4.30
CA ALA A 412 4.08 3.84 -4.71
C ALA A 412 3.71 2.88 -3.56
N MET A 413 4.68 2.48 -2.73
CA MET A 413 4.43 1.67 -1.52
C MET A 413 3.74 2.46 -0.40
N MET A 414 3.81 3.79 -0.38
CA MET A 414 3.24 4.63 0.70
C MET A 414 1.88 5.23 0.35
N GLU A 415 1.40 5.14 -0.90
CA GLU A 415 0.18 5.82 -1.35
C GLU A 415 -1.07 5.48 -0.53
N SER A 416 -1.19 4.25 -0.04
CA SER A 416 -2.31 3.85 0.82
C SER A 416 -2.11 4.17 2.30
N ASN A 417 -0.98 4.77 2.68
CA ASN A 417 -0.73 5.31 4.03
C ASN A 417 0.53 6.20 4.06
N TYR A 418 0.41 7.48 3.67
CA TYR A 418 1.56 8.39 3.64
C TYR A 418 2.18 8.66 5.02
N ASP A 419 1.42 8.47 6.12
CA ASP A 419 1.94 8.56 7.49
C ASP A 419 3.11 7.61 7.75
N THR A 420 3.20 6.50 7.01
CA THR A 420 4.36 5.60 7.08
C THR A 420 5.64 6.29 6.60
N PHE A 421 5.57 7.12 5.55
CA PHE A 421 6.73 7.89 5.07
C PHE A 421 7.20 8.94 6.08
N ALA A 422 6.26 9.57 6.81
CA ALA A 422 6.58 10.58 7.83
C ALA A 422 7.39 10.03 9.02
N LYS A 423 7.52 8.70 9.17
CA LYS A 423 8.39 8.06 10.17
C LYS A 423 9.87 8.06 9.77
N LEU A 424 10.18 8.34 8.51
CA LEU A 424 11.55 8.41 8.01
C LEU A 424 12.15 9.80 8.25
N ASP A 425 13.41 9.83 8.68
CA ASP A 425 14.21 11.05 8.66
C ASP A 425 14.74 11.28 7.24
N ILE A 426 14.17 12.26 6.53
CA ILE A 426 14.50 12.49 5.12
C ILE A 426 15.98 12.89 4.90
N ARG A 427 16.71 13.30 5.95
CA ARG A 427 18.13 13.64 5.88
C ARG A 427 19.02 12.42 5.64
N GLU A 428 18.51 11.22 5.91
CA GLU A 428 19.23 9.97 5.59
C GLU A 428 19.25 9.69 4.07
N PHE A 429 18.44 10.41 3.29
CA PHE A 429 18.19 10.10 1.88
C PHE A 429 18.57 11.21 0.92
N SER A 430 18.70 10.83 -0.36
CA SER A 430 18.81 11.76 -1.48
C SER A 430 17.69 11.49 -2.49
N GLN A 431 17.45 12.44 -3.40
CA GLN A 431 16.42 12.34 -4.44
C GLN A 431 14.99 12.19 -3.88
N VAL A 432 14.71 12.71 -2.68
CA VAL A 432 13.39 12.56 -2.02
C VAL A 432 12.29 13.16 -2.87
N PHE A 433 12.45 14.42 -3.26
CA PHE A 433 11.45 15.15 -4.04
C PHE A 433 11.52 14.79 -5.53
N THR A 434 12.71 14.44 -6.02
CA THR A 434 12.88 13.94 -7.40
C THR A 434 12.14 12.62 -7.59
N ALA A 435 12.23 11.70 -6.61
CA ALA A 435 11.47 10.46 -6.58
C ALA A 435 9.95 10.69 -6.47
N TYR A 436 9.54 11.64 -5.62
CA TYR A 436 8.13 12.01 -5.49
C TYR A 436 7.54 12.56 -6.80
N THR A 437 8.25 13.46 -7.48
CA THR A 437 7.84 13.97 -8.80
C THR A 437 7.77 12.85 -9.85
N ALA A 438 8.73 11.91 -9.84
CA ALA A 438 8.70 10.76 -10.75
C ALA A 438 7.48 9.85 -10.47
N TYR A 439 7.14 9.63 -9.21
CA TYR A 439 5.93 8.93 -8.79
C TYR A 439 4.66 9.62 -9.30
N ASN A 440 4.54 10.94 -9.11
CA ASN A 440 3.38 11.69 -9.60
C ASN A 440 3.28 11.71 -11.12
N ALA A 441 4.40 11.78 -11.83
CA ALA A 441 4.41 11.70 -13.29
C ALA A 441 3.89 10.35 -13.81
N LEU A 442 4.25 9.23 -13.16
CA LEU A 442 3.73 7.91 -13.52
C LEU A 442 2.23 7.76 -13.20
N ARG A 443 1.81 8.31 -12.06
CA ARG A 443 0.42 8.23 -11.58
C ARG A 443 -0.60 8.93 -12.49
N GLN A 444 -0.20 10.00 -13.18
CA GLN A 444 -1.12 10.81 -14.00
C GLN A 444 -1.87 10.02 -15.08
N ASP A 445 -1.21 9.00 -15.65
CA ASP A 445 -1.77 8.20 -16.75
C ASP A 445 -2.34 6.85 -16.27
N MET A 446 -2.30 6.57 -14.97
CA MET A 446 -2.81 5.32 -14.39
C MET A 446 -4.30 5.42 -14.09
N GLU A 447 -4.98 4.26 -14.14
CA GLU A 447 -6.37 4.15 -13.74
C GLU A 447 -6.53 4.51 -12.25
N LYS A 448 -7.49 5.41 -11.98
CA LYS A 448 -7.86 5.79 -10.62
C LYS A 448 -8.63 4.67 -9.95
N LYS A 449 -8.33 4.45 -8.67
CA LYS A 449 -8.82 3.34 -7.87
C LYS A 449 -9.33 3.83 -6.52
N SER A 450 -9.72 2.89 -5.68
CA SER A 450 -10.15 3.11 -4.32
C SER A 450 -9.25 2.37 -3.34
N TYR A 451 -9.12 2.90 -2.13
CA TYR A 451 -8.47 2.19 -1.02
C TYR A 451 -9.19 0.89 -0.62
N ARG A 452 -10.43 0.63 -1.04
CA ARG A 452 -11.11 -0.67 -0.87
C ARG A 452 -10.49 -1.79 -1.71
N ILE A 453 -9.77 -1.47 -2.78
CA ILE A 453 -9.15 -2.49 -3.64
C ILE A 453 -7.94 -3.11 -2.92
N CYS A 454 -7.93 -4.43 -2.78
CA CYS A 454 -6.86 -5.16 -2.10
C CYS A 454 -5.85 -5.70 -3.12
N ALA A 455 -4.54 -5.55 -2.86
CA ALA A 455 -3.53 -6.22 -3.68
C ALA A 455 -3.66 -7.76 -3.67
N CYS A 456 -4.34 -8.33 -2.67
CA CYS A 456 -4.57 -9.76 -2.56
C CYS A 456 -5.54 -10.29 -3.63
N GLU A 457 -6.32 -9.41 -4.25
CA GLU A 457 -7.31 -9.77 -5.28
C GLU A 457 -6.70 -9.93 -6.68
N TYR A 458 -5.39 -9.69 -6.81
CA TYR A 458 -4.63 -9.67 -8.05
C TYR A 458 -3.37 -10.54 -7.97
N ASP A 459 -2.99 -11.16 -9.08
CA ASP A 459 -1.71 -11.85 -9.22
C ASP A 459 -0.53 -10.87 -9.43
N GLU A 460 0.67 -11.39 -9.67
CA GLU A 460 1.88 -10.59 -9.88
C GLU A 460 1.86 -9.73 -11.15
N ASP A 461 1.06 -10.12 -12.15
CA ASP A 461 0.92 -9.42 -13.42
C ASP A 461 -0.21 -8.36 -13.36
N GLY A 462 -0.89 -8.26 -12.23
CA GLY A 462 -2.00 -7.34 -12.02
C GLY A 462 -3.33 -7.85 -12.59
N ASN A 463 -3.45 -9.16 -12.86
CA ASN A 463 -4.70 -9.75 -13.29
C ASN A 463 -5.56 -10.12 -12.07
N PRO A 464 -6.88 -9.90 -12.13
CA PRO A 464 -7.77 -10.28 -11.04
C PRO A 464 -7.87 -11.80 -10.86
N ILE A 465 -7.77 -12.30 -9.63
CA ILE A 465 -7.83 -13.74 -9.27
C ILE A 465 -8.94 -14.09 -8.26
N GLU A 466 -9.37 -15.35 -8.21
CA GLU A 466 -10.57 -15.76 -7.43
C GLU A 466 -10.36 -15.93 -5.92
N GLY A 467 -9.10 -15.96 -5.46
CA GLY A 467 -8.76 -16.07 -4.04
C GLY A 467 -7.60 -15.13 -3.70
N PRO A 468 -7.12 -15.13 -2.46
CA PRO A 468 -6.01 -14.27 -2.07
C PRO A 468 -4.70 -14.70 -2.75
N SER A 469 -3.99 -13.75 -3.35
CA SER A 469 -2.66 -13.97 -3.92
C SER A 469 -1.57 -14.02 -2.86
N TYR A 470 -1.82 -13.44 -1.69
CA TYR A 470 -0.95 -13.54 -0.53
C TYR A 470 -1.72 -13.76 0.78
N ASN A 471 -1.06 -14.41 1.74
CA ASN A 471 -1.66 -14.71 3.05
C ASN A 471 -1.43 -13.58 4.06
N ALA A 472 -2.01 -13.75 5.26
CA ALA A 472 -1.86 -12.80 6.37
C ALA A 472 -0.42 -12.68 6.92
N TYR A 473 0.53 -13.54 6.53
CA TYR A 473 1.96 -13.38 6.84
C TYR A 473 2.68 -12.48 5.84
N GLY A 474 2.13 -12.33 4.63
CA GLY A 474 2.73 -11.62 3.50
C GLY A 474 3.33 -12.54 2.44
N ASP A 475 3.18 -13.87 2.53
CA ASP A 475 3.70 -14.79 1.51
C ASP A 475 2.82 -14.77 0.28
N TYR A 476 3.41 -14.87 -0.91
CA TYR A 476 2.66 -15.13 -2.13
C TYR A 476 2.25 -16.61 -2.21
N ILE A 477 0.94 -16.89 -2.29
CA ILE A 477 0.36 -18.23 -2.05
C ILE A 477 -0.31 -18.88 -3.26
N LEU A 478 -0.39 -18.21 -4.42
CA LEU A 478 -0.89 -18.88 -5.61
C LEU A 478 -0.02 -20.09 -5.96
N TYR A 479 -0.66 -21.14 -6.49
CA TYR A 479 0.06 -22.32 -6.95
C TYR A 479 0.99 -21.95 -8.09
N ARG A 480 2.27 -22.29 -7.92
CA ARG A 480 3.33 -22.03 -8.89
C ARG A 480 3.88 -23.37 -9.35
N PRO A 481 3.62 -23.80 -10.59
CA PRO A 481 4.13 -25.08 -11.09
C PRO A 481 5.65 -25.06 -11.15
N ASN A 482 6.24 -26.25 -11.09
CA ASN A 482 7.64 -26.45 -11.42
C ASN A 482 7.86 -26.18 -12.92
N ALA A 483 9.01 -25.62 -13.27
CA ALA A 483 9.40 -25.46 -14.66
C ALA A 483 9.68 -26.82 -15.32
N GLU A 484 9.38 -26.93 -16.62
CA GLU A 484 9.66 -28.15 -17.40
C GLU A 484 11.16 -28.37 -17.63
N GLU A 485 11.94 -27.28 -17.64
CA GLU A 485 13.37 -27.28 -17.90
C GLU A 485 14.15 -26.53 -16.82
N GLU A 486 15.45 -26.82 -16.70
CA GLU A 486 16.31 -26.15 -15.72
C GLU A 486 16.85 -24.78 -16.19
N GLN A 487 16.63 -24.40 -17.45
CA GLN A 487 17.26 -23.22 -18.05
C GLN A 487 16.80 -21.91 -17.41
N PRO A 488 17.65 -20.86 -17.38
CA PRO A 488 17.26 -19.56 -16.86
C PRO A 488 16.08 -18.94 -17.60
N VAL A 489 15.20 -18.24 -16.87
CA VAL A 489 13.99 -17.63 -17.45
C VAL A 489 14.33 -16.44 -18.35
N TYR A 490 15.19 -15.53 -17.88
CA TYR A 490 15.56 -14.31 -18.63
C TYR A 490 16.98 -14.34 -19.19
N GLY A 491 17.75 -15.39 -18.87
CA GLY A 491 19.16 -15.48 -19.27
C GLY A 491 20.07 -14.40 -18.66
N LEU A 492 19.59 -13.66 -17.64
CA LEU A 492 20.36 -12.63 -16.97
C LEU A 492 21.35 -13.28 -16.01
N ALA A 493 22.60 -13.45 -16.43
CA ALA A 493 23.63 -14.04 -15.61
C ALA A 493 24.09 -13.08 -14.49
N VAL A 494 24.05 -13.55 -13.23
CA VAL A 494 24.46 -12.76 -12.05
C VAL A 494 25.84 -13.21 -11.59
N ASN A 495 26.69 -12.26 -11.19
CA ASN A 495 28.05 -12.53 -10.79
C ASN A 495 28.11 -12.89 -9.29
N TYR A 496 28.66 -14.06 -8.97
CA TYR A 496 28.90 -14.56 -7.62
C TYR A 496 30.41 -14.71 -7.38
N THR A 497 31.12 -13.59 -7.42
CA THR A 497 32.56 -13.48 -7.11
C THR A 497 32.78 -12.38 -6.07
N VAL A 498 33.89 -12.45 -5.31
CA VAL A 498 34.27 -11.40 -4.35
C VAL A 498 34.41 -10.03 -5.03
N ARG A 499 34.90 -10.02 -6.28
CA ARG A 499 35.08 -8.78 -7.06
C ARG A 499 33.76 -8.06 -7.34
N ALA A 500 32.67 -8.80 -7.49
CA ALA A 500 31.33 -8.23 -7.71
C ALA A 500 30.76 -7.56 -6.45
N PHE A 501 31.24 -7.94 -5.26
CA PHE A 501 30.77 -7.42 -3.98
C PHE A 501 31.88 -6.76 -3.15
N PRO A 502 32.50 -5.65 -3.62
CA PRO A 502 33.53 -4.96 -2.85
C PRO A 502 33.03 -4.53 -1.47
N LYS A 503 33.86 -4.75 -0.44
CA LYS A 503 33.53 -4.48 0.97
C LYS A 503 33.01 -3.06 1.19
N GLU A 504 33.70 -2.09 0.62
CA GLU A 504 33.40 -0.66 0.79
C GLU A 504 32.03 -0.28 0.21
N GLN A 505 31.64 -0.92 -0.90
CA GLN A 505 30.43 -0.58 -1.64
C GLN A 505 29.19 -1.30 -1.09
N TYR A 506 29.29 -2.58 -0.72
CA TYR A 506 28.11 -3.38 -0.38
C TYR A 506 28.07 -3.83 1.08
N LEU A 507 29.19 -4.28 1.63
CA LEU A 507 29.23 -4.88 2.98
C LEU A 507 29.21 -3.82 4.06
N LYS A 508 29.98 -2.72 3.89
CA LYS A 508 30.01 -1.62 4.86
C LYS A 508 28.66 -0.94 5.02
N PRO A 509 27.92 -0.59 3.95
CA PRO A 509 26.61 0.05 4.11
C PRO A 509 25.59 -0.85 4.82
N ILE A 510 25.43 -2.11 4.41
CA ILE A 510 24.47 -3.01 5.08
C ILE A 510 24.87 -3.29 6.54
N ASN A 511 26.17 -3.44 6.85
CA ASN A 511 26.64 -3.58 8.22
C ASN A 511 26.25 -2.38 9.10
N ARG A 512 26.29 -1.14 8.59
CA ARG A 512 25.82 0.03 9.36
C ARG A 512 24.35 -0.09 9.74
N ILE A 513 23.53 -0.69 8.87
CA ILE A 513 22.11 -0.92 9.15
C ILE A 513 21.94 -2.05 10.16
N PHE A 514 22.60 -3.19 9.96
CA PHE A 514 22.59 -4.30 10.93
C PHE A 514 23.06 -3.86 12.32
N GLN A 515 24.06 -3.00 12.41
CA GLN A 515 24.52 -2.44 13.68
C GLN A 515 23.39 -1.71 14.43
N ARG A 516 22.50 -0.99 13.73
CA ARG A 516 21.35 -0.32 14.36
C ARG A 516 20.35 -1.31 14.94
N PHE A 517 20.08 -2.41 14.23
CA PHE A 517 19.26 -3.51 14.75
C PHE A 517 19.90 -4.16 15.98
N LEU A 518 21.19 -4.49 15.91
CA LEU A 518 21.93 -5.06 17.04
C LEU A 518 21.92 -4.13 18.27
N HIS A 519 22.05 -2.81 18.07
CA HIS A 519 21.95 -1.83 19.17
C HIS A 519 20.56 -1.78 19.82
N ARG A 520 19.49 -2.19 19.13
CA ARG A 520 18.14 -2.36 19.71
C ARG A 520 17.93 -3.74 20.34
N GLY A 521 18.96 -4.60 20.39
CA GLY A 521 18.86 -5.96 20.91
C GLY A 521 18.15 -6.93 19.94
N VAL A 522 17.96 -6.55 18.68
CA VAL A 522 17.43 -7.43 17.63
C VAL A 522 18.53 -8.39 17.19
N GLN A 523 18.19 -9.67 17.12
CA GLN A 523 19.07 -10.67 16.51
C GLN A 523 18.97 -10.57 14.99
N VAL A 524 20.10 -10.46 14.31
CA VAL A 524 20.13 -10.33 12.85
C VAL A 524 20.88 -11.51 12.27
N PHE A 525 20.29 -12.14 11.27
CA PHE A 525 20.88 -13.24 10.52
C PHE A 525 20.78 -12.95 9.03
N VAL A 526 21.80 -13.38 8.28
CA VAL A 526 21.79 -13.32 6.82
C VAL A 526 21.69 -14.73 6.26
N THR A 527 20.81 -14.91 5.29
CA THR A 527 20.75 -16.09 4.42
C THR A 527 20.91 -15.65 2.96
N TYR A 528 21.11 -16.59 2.05
CA TYR A 528 21.16 -16.26 0.62
C TYR A 528 19.77 -16.27 -0.02
N ALA A 529 19.51 -15.32 -0.91
CA ALA A 529 18.36 -15.37 -1.81
C ALA A 529 18.44 -16.63 -2.71
N PRO A 530 17.31 -17.29 -3.00
CA PRO A 530 17.29 -18.38 -3.97
C PRO A 530 17.62 -17.85 -5.37
N ARG A 531 18.39 -18.63 -6.13
CA ARG A 531 18.75 -18.33 -7.52
C ARG A 531 18.75 -19.61 -8.36
N ASN A 532 18.36 -19.52 -9.62
CA ASN A 532 18.61 -20.58 -10.59
C ASN A 532 20.13 -20.82 -10.73
N ARG A 533 20.58 -22.06 -10.49
CA ARG A 533 22.00 -22.45 -10.56
C ARG A 533 22.68 -22.22 -11.92
N TYR A 534 21.90 -22.11 -13.00
CA TYR A 534 22.43 -21.82 -14.33
C TYR A 534 22.35 -20.33 -14.70
N ALA A 535 21.71 -19.49 -13.89
CA ALA A 535 21.59 -18.06 -14.10
C ALA A 535 22.77 -17.29 -13.47
N LEU A 536 23.98 -17.83 -13.62
CA LEU A 536 25.23 -17.32 -13.05
C LEU A 536 26.19 -16.87 -14.14
N SER A 537 27.01 -15.86 -13.85
CA SER A 537 28.05 -15.40 -14.78
C SER A 537 29.13 -16.46 -14.98
N LYS A 538 29.83 -16.41 -16.12
CA LYS A 538 30.91 -17.37 -16.44
C LYS A 538 32.05 -17.33 -15.42
N GLU A 539 32.27 -16.19 -14.78
CA GLU A 539 33.26 -15.96 -13.74
C GLU A 539 32.88 -16.60 -12.40
N SER A 540 31.61 -16.96 -12.23
CA SER A 540 31.06 -17.52 -10.98
C SER A 540 31.36 -19.02 -10.86
N THR A 541 32.63 -19.41 -10.97
CA THR A 541 33.05 -20.82 -10.82
C THR A 541 32.78 -21.32 -9.41
N LYS A 542 32.80 -22.65 -9.21
CA LYS A 542 32.56 -23.24 -7.89
C LYS A 542 33.55 -22.73 -6.83
N GLU A 543 34.81 -22.53 -7.23
CA GLU A 543 35.87 -21.98 -6.39
C GLU A 543 35.60 -20.52 -6.02
N GLU A 544 35.18 -19.70 -6.98
CA GLU A 544 34.85 -18.28 -6.72
C GLU A 544 33.59 -18.12 -5.87
N ARG A 545 32.61 -19.01 -6.01
CA ARG A 545 31.42 -19.04 -5.14
C ARG A 545 31.76 -19.45 -3.71
N ALA A 546 32.59 -20.49 -3.54
CA ALA A 546 33.09 -20.86 -2.21
C ALA A 546 33.91 -19.73 -1.57
N ARG A 547 34.70 -19.01 -2.38
CA ARG A 547 35.44 -17.84 -1.93
C ARG A 547 34.53 -16.69 -1.54
N LEU A 548 33.47 -16.42 -2.31
CA LEU A 548 32.48 -15.41 -1.99
C LEU A 548 31.73 -15.75 -0.70
N ASP A 549 31.32 -17.02 -0.52
CA ASP A 549 30.65 -17.47 0.70
C ASP A 549 31.51 -17.23 1.95
N ALA A 550 32.78 -17.68 1.91
CA ALA A 550 33.73 -17.44 2.99
C ALA A 550 33.96 -15.94 3.24
N TYR A 551 34.06 -15.15 2.16
CA TYR A 551 34.23 -13.72 2.23
C TYR A 551 33.04 -13.02 2.90
N LEU A 552 31.80 -13.38 2.56
CA LEU A 552 30.60 -12.80 3.18
C LEU A 552 30.49 -13.19 4.65
N LYS A 553 30.73 -14.47 4.99
CA LYS A 553 30.79 -14.97 6.37
C LYS A 553 31.85 -14.25 7.23
N GLU A 554 32.99 -13.87 6.64
CA GLU A 554 34.05 -13.15 7.34
C GLU A 554 33.77 -11.65 7.48
N ASN A 555 33.09 -11.03 6.50
CA ASN A 555 33.02 -9.56 6.38
C ASN A 555 31.67 -8.94 6.73
N LEU A 556 30.58 -9.72 6.77
CA LEU A 556 29.34 -9.29 7.41
C LEU A 556 29.52 -9.34 8.93
N MET A 557 28.97 -8.34 9.63
CA MET A 557 29.11 -8.26 11.08
C MET A 557 28.13 -9.15 11.85
N VAL A 558 27.25 -9.82 11.12
CA VAL A 558 26.20 -10.70 11.62
C VAL A 558 26.39 -12.10 11.01
N PRO A 559 25.89 -13.17 11.66
CA PRO A 559 26.06 -14.52 11.14
C PRO A 559 25.36 -14.70 9.78
N VAL A 560 26.09 -15.26 8.83
CA VAL A 560 25.51 -15.85 7.61
C VAL A 560 25.20 -17.31 7.92
N ILE A 561 23.91 -17.65 8.02
CA ILE A 561 23.45 -18.90 8.64
C ILE A 561 23.35 -20.08 7.67
N SER A 562 23.37 -19.80 6.36
CA SER A 562 23.26 -20.78 5.28
C SER A 562 24.55 -20.86 4.47
N ASP A 563 24.73 -21.92 3.67
CA ASP A 563 25.77 -22.00 2.65
C ASP A 563 25.27 -21.46 1.30
N LEU A 564 26.14 -20.75 0.57
CA LEU A 564 25.79 -20.14 -0.72
C LEU A 564 25.34 -21.18 -1.76
N GLU A 565 26.00 -22.33 -1.85
CA GLU A 565 25.64 -23.37 -2.82
C GLU A 565 24.21 -23.90 -2.61
N ASP A 566 23.71 -23.87 -1.37
CA ASP A 566 22.35 -24.34 -1.06
C ASP A 566 21.27 -23.36 -1.53
N SER A 567 21.64 -22.13 -1.89
CA SER A 567 20.74 -21.15 -2.47
C SER A 567 20.63 -21.26 -4.00
N LEU A 568 21.43 -22.14 -4.62
CA LEU A 568 21.45 -22.38 -6.06
C LEU A 568 20.53 -23.55 -6.43
N TYR A 569 19.27 -23.25 -6.68
CA TYR A 569 18.22 -24.23 -6.96
C TYR A 569 18.32 -24.75 -8.40
N SER A 570 17.87 -25.99 -8.62
CA SER A 570 17.56 -26.46 -9.99
C SER A 570 16.47 -25.56 -10.57
N GLY A 571 16.61 -25.17 -11.85
CA GLY A 571 15.63 -24.32 -12.54
C GLY A 571 14.21 -24.87 -12.52
N VAL A 572 14.05 -26.19 -12.36
CA VAL A 572 12.73 -26.86 -12.18
C VAL A 572 11.95 -26.27 -11.00
N TYR A 573 12.64 -25.83 -9.93
CA TYR A 573 11.98 -25.28 -8.75
C TYR A 573 11.78 -23.77 -8.80
N LEU A 574 12.04 -23.11 -9.94
CA LEU A 574 11.83 -21.67 -10.14
C LEU A 574 10.56 -21.42 -10.96
N TYR A 575 9.97 -20.24 -10.80
CA TYR A 575 8.73 -19.85 -11.44
C TYR A 575 8.76 -18.37 -11.83
N GLY A 576 8.46 -18.03 -13.08
CA GLY A 576 8.36 -16.64 -13.57
C GLY A 576 9.69 -15.87 -13.65
N THR A 577 10.62 -16.10 -12.72
CA THR A 577 11.95 -15.47 -12.69
C THR A 577 12.99 -16.44 -12.15
N ASP A 578 14.28 -16.09 -12.28
CA ASP A 578 15.39 -16.87 -11.74
C ASP A 578 15.56 -16.76 -10.22
N ASN A 579 14.72 -15.99 -9.52
CA ASN A 579 14.74 -15.79 -8.05
C ASN A 579 13.45 -16.24 -7.34
N HIS A 580 12.38 -16.53 -8.07
CA HIS A 580 11.08 -16.86 -7.48
C HIS A 580 10.90 -18.37 -7.45
N LEU A 581 10.59 -18.92 -6.28
CA LEU A 581 10.41 -20.36 -6.13
C LEU A 581 9.00 -20.80 -6.52
N SER A 582 8.93 -21.93 -7.21
CA SER A 582 7.73 -22.78 -7.32
C SER A 582 7.19 -23.16 -5.95
N THR A 583 5.95 -23.66 -5.89
CA THR A 583 5.34 -24.11 -4.62
C THR A 583 6.15 -25.24 -3.96
N GLU A 584 6.79 -26.12 -4.75
CA GLU A 584 7.66 -27.16 -4.21
C GLU A 584 9.01 -26.59 -3.74
N GLY A 585 9.60 -25.69 -4.51
CA GLY A 585 10.83 -24.98 -4.14
C GLY A 585 10.72 -24.27 -2.79
N VAL A 586 9.57 -23.63 -2.52
CA VAL A 586 9.28 -22.99 -1.23
C VAL A 586 9.35 -23.98 -0.07
N LYS A 587 8.79 -25.19 -0.21
CA LYS A 587 8.83 -26.22 0.84
C LYS A 587 10.27 -26.65 1.14
N LEU A 588 11.06 -26.86 0.10
CA LEU A 588 12.47 -27.24 0.22
C LEU A 588 13.28 -26.16 0.93
N ARG A 589 13.12 -24.90 0.50
CA ARG A 589 13.78 -23.75 1.12
C ARG A 589 13.36 -23.57 2.58
N THR A 590 12.06 -23.60 2.86
CA THR A 590 11.52 -23.35 4.20
C THR A 590 12.04 -24.36 5.22
N LYS A 591 12.01 -25.66 4.88
CA LYS A 591 12.57 -26.72 5.73
C LYS A 591 14.04 -26.47 6.08
N LYS A 592 14.83 -26.04 5.10
CA LYS A 592 16.25 -25.75 5.31
C LYS A 592 16.47 -24.52 6.19
N ILE A 593 15.71 -23.46 5.95
CA ILE A 593 15.80 -22.22 6.73
C ILE A 593 15.41 -22.48 8.19
N ILE A 594 14.40 -23.31 8.45
CA ILE A 594 14.04 -23.75 9.80
C ILE A 594 15.23 -24.49 10.46
N ALA A 595 15.89 -25.40 9.75
CA ALA A 595 17.04 -26.12 10.27
C ALA A 595 18.22 -25.18 10.58
N ASP A 596 18.54 -24.27 9.66
CA ASP A 596 19.63 -23.30 9.80
C ASP A 596 19.36 -22.33 10.97
N LEU A 597 18.13 -21.80 11.09
CA LEU A 597 17.73 -20.92 12.21
C LEU A 597 17.71 -21.64 13.57
N SER A 598 17.34 -22.91 13.62
CA SER A 598 17.26 -23.70 14.86
C SER A 598 18.62 -23.84 15.57
N CYS A 599 19.72 -23.63 14.84
CA CYS A 599 21.06 -23.58 15.42
C CYS A 599 21.33 -22.30 16.25
N TYR A 600 20.54 -21.24 16.04
CA TYR A 600 20.77 -19.92 16.62
C TYR A 600 19.66 -19.50 17.58
N ILE A 601 18.40 -19.83 17.28
CA ILE A 601 17.25 -19.54 18.13
C ILE A 601 16.55 -20.82 18.53
N LYS A 602 16.09 -20.89 19.80
CA LYS A 602 15.39 -22.08 20.31
C LYS A 602 14.08 -22.29 19.55
N ALA A 603 13.94 -23.44 18.90
CA ALA A 603 12.64 -23.96 18.51
C ALA A 603 11.77 -24.14 19.77
N GLY A 604 10.55 -23.61 19.76
CA GLY A 604 9.57 -23.86 20.82
C GLY A 604 8.88 -25.21 20.60
N GLY A 605 8.24 -25.77 21.64
CA GLY A 605 7.24 -26.84 21.45
C GLY A 605 6.01 -26.30 20.70
N GLU A 606 5.16 -27.17 20.15
CA GLU A 606 3.98 -26.80 19.33
C GLU A 606 3.13 -25.66 19.95
N LYS A 607 2.72 -24.67 19.12
CA LYS A 607 1.84 -23.54 19.50
C LYS A 607 0.42 -23.99 19.80
#